data_AF-A0A2D0N4S4-F1
#
_entry.id   AF-A0A2D0N4S4-F1
#
_cell.length_a   1.000
_cell.length_b   1.000
_cell.length_c   1.000
_cell.angle_alpha   90.00
_cell.angle_beta   90.00
_cell.angle_gamma   90.00
#
_symmetry.space_group_name_H-M   'P 1'
#
loop_
_entity.id
_entity.type
_entity.pdbx_description
1 polymer ?
#
loop_
_entity_poly.entity_id
_entity_poly.type
_entity_poly.pdbx_seq_one_letter_code
_entity_poly.pdbx_strand_id
1 'polypeptide(L)'
;MKNSLFSVLVFLAVILLGCSANKLETLETSGYSMVEESVNYAIVVLKKSEIEVEGNTIRNGMPYQELVNKFNAEYGDAAPKIRASFIAIQEAENNYTPVITIRRFDGFPQAETYATQLQKFLQKNVEGITSTYAISQLNYRNLLRRRDIREYEQFYKLTAAVD
;
A
#
# COMPACT_ATOMS: atom_id res chain seq x y z
N MET A 1 13.36 -20.02 47.81
CA MET A 1 12.45 -19.85 46.66
C MET A 1 12.78 -18.55 45.92
N LYS A 2 13.84 -18.51 45.10
CA LYS A 2 14.22 -17.29 44.33
C LYS A 2 14.67 -17.56 42.88
N ASN A 3 14.56 -18.80 42.39
CA ASN A 3 15.10 -19.19 41.09
C ASN A 3 14.04 -19.35 39.97
N SER A 4 12.75 -19.22 40.26
CA SER A 4 11.71 -19.38 39.23
C SER A 4 11.44 -18.11 38.41
N LEU A 5 11.74 -16.92 38.92
CA LEU A 5 11.53 -15.66 38.19
C LEU A 5 12.56 -15.44 37.06
N PHE A 6 13.79 -15.93 37.24
CA PHE A 6 14.86 -15.71 36.26
C PHE A 6 14.69 -16.56 34.99
N SER A 7 14.11 -17.75 35.11
CA SER A 7 13.87 -18.65 33.96
C SER A 7 12.75 -18.16 33.05
N VAL A 8 11.73 -17.48 33.60
CA VAL A 8 10.63 -16.89 32.82
C VAL A 8 11.11 -15.67 32.03
N LEU A 9 12.02 -14.86 32.59
CA LEU A 9 12.55 -13.68 31.92
C LEU A 9 13.42 -14.02 30.70
N VAL A 10 14.21 -15.09 30.78
CA VAL A 10 15.07 -15.55 29.68
C VAL A 10 14.23 -16.14 28.54
N PHE A 11 13.17 -16.89 28.84
CA PHE A 11 12.27 -17.41 27.81
C PHE A 11 11.52 -16.29 27.07
N LEU A 12 11.11 -15.22 27.77
CA LEU A 12 10.44 -14.07 27.16
C LEU A 12 11.38 -13.29 26.21
N ALA A 13 12.65 -13.12 26.58
CA ALA A 13 13.65 -12.44 25.75
C ALA A 13 13.98 -13.23 24.47
N VAL A 14 14.04 -14.57 24.53
CA VAL A 14 14.30 -15.43 23.37
C VAL A 14 13.13 -15.40 22.38
N ILE A 15 11.88 -15.34 22.87
CA ILE A 15 10.69 -15.23 22.00
C ILE A 15 10.65 -13.86 21.29
N LEU A 16 10.99 -12.78 22.00
CA LEU A 16 11.03 -11.43 21.42
C LEU A 16 12.14 -11.29 20.35
N LEU A 17 13.31 -11.88 20.58
CA LEU A 17 14.43 -11.85 19.63
C LEU A 17 14.16 -12.73 18.39
N GLY A 18 13.59 -13.92 18.56
CA GLY A 18 13.27 -14.82 17.44
C GLY A 18 12.20 -14.27 16.50
N CYS A 19 11.24 -13.50 17.02
CA CYS A 19 10.20 -12.88 16.20
C CYS A 19 10.76 -11.71 15.35
N SER A 20 11.72 -10.95 15.89
CA SER A 20 12.34 -9.82 15.19
C SER A 20 13.30 -10.25 14.07
N ALA A 21 14.10 -11.30 14.29
CA ALA A 21 15.06 -11.80 13.30
C ALA A 21 14.37 -12.33 12.02
N ASN A 22 13.31 -13.14 12.18
CA ASN A 22 12.55 -13.68 11.04
C ASN A 22 11.86 -12.56 10.21
N LYS A 23 11.42 -11.49 10.88
CA LYS A 23 10.76 -10.35 10.24
C LYS A 23 11.72 -9.57 9.34
N LEU A 24 12.96 -9.38 9.81
CA LEU A 24 14.00 -8.65 9.08
C LEU A 24 14.49 -9.43 7.85
N GLU A 25 14.72 -10.73 7.99
CA GLU A 25 15.14 -11.60 6.89
C GLU A 25 14.09 -11.69 5.76
N THR A 26 12.81 -11.66 6.14
CA THR A 26 11.68 -11.62 5.19
C THR A 26 11.62 -10.29 4.41
N LEU A 27 12.02 -9.17 5.03
CA LEU A 27 12.05 -7.87 4.36
C LEU A 27 13.19 -7.81 3.32
N GLU A 28 14.37 -8.32 3.65
CA GLU A 28 15.53 -8.33 2.74
C GLU A 28 15.31 -9.18 1.48
N THR A 29 14.50 -10.25 1.58
CA THR A 29 14.21 -11.15 0.45
C THR A 29 13.08 -10.68 -0.47
N SER A 30 12.29 -9.69 -0.04
CA SER A 30 11.11 -9.20 -0.77
C SER A 30 11.43 -8.41 -2.04
N GLY A 31 12.70 -8.00 -2.25
CA GLY A 31 13.09 -7.10 -3.35
C GLY A 31 12.49 -5.68 -3.25
N TYR A 32 11.80 -5.38 -2.15
CA TYR A 32 11.31 -4.07 -1.78
C TYR A 32 12.19 -3.49 -0.67
N SER A 33 12.22 -2.16 -0.56
CA SER A 33 13.14 -1.48 0.35
C SER A 33 12.49 -0.26 1.02
N MET A 34 12.96 0.05 2.23
CA MET A 34 12.59 1.25 2.98
C MET A 34 13.47 2.46 2.66
N VAL A 35 14.29 2.39 1.59
CA VAL A 35 15.08 3.53 1.14
C VAL A 35 14.18 4.74 0.90
N GLU A 36 14.56 5.86 1.51
CA GLU A 36 13.87 7.13 1.35
C GLU A 36 14.01 7.63 -0.09
N GLU A 37 12.89 8.05 -0.66
CA GLU A 37 12.80 8.50 -2.04
C GLU A 37 12.10 9.85 -2.08
N SER A 38 12.59 10.73 -2.94
CA SER A 38 12.00 12.06 -3.18
C SER A 38 10.64 12.00 -3.87
N VAL A 39 10.30 10.87 -4.48
CA VAL A 39 9.04 10.68 -5.21
C VAL A 39 8.32 9.44 -4.70
N ASN A 40 7.10 9.67 -4.22
CA ASN A 40 6.24 8.63 -3.69
C ASN A 40 4.87 8.67 -4.38
N TYR A 41 4.14 7.57 -4.27
CA TYR A 41 2.82 7.38 -4.86
C TYR A 41 1.86 6.82 -3.83
N ALA A 42 0.56 6.98 -4.07
CA ALA A 42 -0.47 6.18 -3.43
C ALA A 42 -1.08 5.26 -4.49
N ILE A 43 -1.28 3.98 -4.16
CA ILE A 43 -1.94 3.01 -5.04
C ILE A 43 -3.23 2.54 -4.40
N VAL A 44 -4.27 2.34 -5.22
CA VAL A 44 -5.56 1.78 -4.84
C VAL A 44 -5.73 0.45 -5.57
N VAL A 45 -5.86 -0.65 -4.83
CA VAL A 45 -6.07 -1.98 -5.38
C VAL A 45 -7.57 -2.24 -5.48
N LEU A 46 -8.03 -2.52 -6.70
CA LEU A 46 -9.43 -2.77 -7.02
C LEU A 46 -9.71 -4.28 -7.01
N LYS A 47 -10.87 -4.68 -6.51
CA LYS A 47 -11.32 -6.08 -6.49
C LYS A 47 -11.83 -6.47 -7.88
N LYS A 48 -11.24 -7.53 -8.45
CA LYS A 48 -11.44 -7.98 -9.84
C LYS A 48 -12.91 -8.25 -10.22
N SER A 49 -13.75 -8.62 -9.26
CA SER A 49 -15.11 -9.12 -9.51
C SER A 49 -16.23 -8.14 -9.14
N GLU A 50 -15.93 -7.03 -8.45
CA GLU A 50 -16.95 -6.13 -7.89
C GLU A 50 -16.95 -4.73 -8.52
N ILE A 51 -15.86 -4.35 -9.18
CA ILE A 51 -15.74 -3.05 -9.83
C ILE A 51 -15.73 -3.24 -11.34
N GLU A 52 -16.72 -2.66 -12.00
CA GLU A 52 -16.67 -2.43 -13.43
C GLU A 52 -15.63 -1.33 -13.72
N VAL A 53 -14.63 -1.70 -14.51
CA VAL A 53 -13.55 -0.81 -14.91
C VAL A 53 -13.48 -0.80 -16.43
N GLU A 54 -13.73 0.37 -17.02
CA GLU A 54 -13.57 0.60 -18.46
C GLU A 54 -12.69 1.82 -18.68
N GLY A 55 -11.47 1.59 -19.17
CA GLY A 55 -10.50 2.65 -19.46
C GLY A 55 -10.19 3.50 -18.23
N ASN A 56 -10.71 4.73 -18.22
CA ASN A 56 -10.48 5.71 -17.15
C ASN A 56 -11.59 5.82 -16.09
N THR A 57 -12.58 4.92 -16.10
CA THR A 57 -13.76 4.99 -15.21
C THR A 57 -13.84 3.83 -14.22
N ILE A 58 -14.38 4.09 -13.02
CA ILE A 58 -14.87 3.08 -12.08
C ILE A 58 -16.41 3.06 -12.06
N ARG A 59 -16.99 1.95 -11.58
CA ARG A 59 -18.40 1.75 -11.16
C ARG A 59 -19.27 3.00 -11.24
N ASN A 60 -20.33 2.94 -12.05
CA ASN A 60 -21.23 4.05 -12.42
C ASN A 60 -20.64 5.06 -13.43
N GLY A 61 -19.54 4.73 -14.11
CA GLY A 61 -18.97 5.56 -15.17
C GLY A 61 -18.20 6.80 -14.69
N MET A 62 -17.85 6.87 -13.40
CA MET A 62 -17.12 8.02 -12.85
C MET A 62 -15.63 7.94 -13.23
N PRO A 63 -15.03 8.98 -13.84
CA PRO A 63 -13.60 9.00 -14.12
C PRO A 63 -12.76 8.96 -12.84
N TYR A 64 -11.64 8.21 -12.83
CA TYR A 64 -10.75 8.14 -11.66
C TYR A 64 -10.28 9.52 -11.18
N GLN A 65 -10.01 10.40 -12.14
CA GLN A 65 -9.58 11.76 -11.84
C GLN A 65 -10.69 12.55 -11.12
N GLU A 66 -11.96 12.35 -11.47
CA GLU A 66 -13.07 13.01 -10.78
C GLU A 66 -13.23 12.47 -9.35
N LEU A 67 -13.11 11.16 -9.16
CA LEU A 67 -13.12 10.55 -7.83
C LEU A 67 -12.02 11.13 -6.93
N VAL A 68 -10.79 11.21 -7.46
CA VAL A 68 -9.65 11.81 -6.75
C VAL A 68 -9.88 13.30 -6.48
N ASN A 69 -10.48 14.03 -7.42
CA ASN A 69 -10.81 15.44 -7.20
C ASN A 69 -11.85 15.62 -6.09
N LYS A 70 -12.86 14.74 -5.99
CA LYS A 70 -13.85 14.75 -4.90
C LYS A 70 -13.19 14.48 -3.55
N PHE A 71 -12.32 13.48 -3.48
CA PHE A 71 -11.50 13.24 -2.29
C PHE A 71 -10.70 14.48 -1.89
N ASN A 72 -9.98 15.10 -2.84
CA ASN A 72 -9.18 16.29 -2.55
C ASN A 72 -10.02 17.49 -2.11
N ALA A 73 -11.24 17.64 -2.62
CA ALA A 73 -12.15 18.70 -2.20
C ALA A 73 -12.66 18.52 -0.76
N GLU A 74 -12.78 17.28 -0.28
CA GLU A 74 -13.26 16.97 1.08
C GLU A 74 -12.13 16.95 2.12
N TYR A 75 -10.92 16.49 1.74
CA TYR A 75 -9.82 16.24 2.68
C TYR A 75 -8.56 17.09 2.46
N GLY A 76 -8.50 17.88 1.39
CA GLY A 76 -7.30 18.67 1.04
C GLY A 76 -7.44 20.17 1.31
N ASP A 77 -6.37 20.79 1.81
CA ASP A 77 -5.95 22.12 1.32
C ASP A 77 -5.51 21.96 -0.14
N ALA A 78 -5.63 23.00 -0.97
CA ALA A 78 -5.32 22.97 -2.41
C ALA A 78 -3.93 22.39 -2.74
N ALA A 79 -3.81 21.05 -2.81
CA ALA A 79 -2.58 20.30 -2.99
C ALA A 79 -2.38 19.96 -4.48
N PRO A 80 -1.14 19.67 -4.94
CA PRO A 80 -0.69 19.83 -6.32
C PRO A 80 -1.53 19.02 -7.30
N LYS A 81 -1.55 19.36 -8.61
CA LYS A 81 -2.29 18.64 -9.67
C LYS A 81 -2.04 17.11 -9.62
N ILE A 82 -2.78 16.41 -8.77
CA ILE A 82 -2.60 14.99 -8.51
C ILE A 82 -3.12 14.27 -9.74
N ARG A 83 -2.25 13.50 -10.39
CA ARG A 83 -2.62 12.71 -11.56
C ARG A 83 -2.96 11.30 -11.10
N ALA A 84 -4.19 10.89 -11.40
CA ALA A 84 -4.61 9.50 -11.29
C ALA A 84 -4.40 8.78 -12.63
N SER A 85 -3.92 7.55 -12.58
CA SER A 85 -3.79 6.69 -13.75
C SER A 85 -4.20 5.26 -13.41
N PHE A 86 -4.87 4.59 -14.34
CA PHE A 86 -5.15 3.18 -14.21
C PHE A 86 -4.09 2.33 -14.87
N ILE A 87 -3.76 1.24 -14.20
CA ILE A 87 -2.87 0.20 -14.67
C ILE A 87 -3.48 -1.16 -14.35
N ALA A 88 -3.11 -2.16 -15.12
CA ALA A 88 -3.44 -3.56 -14.85
C ALA A 88 -2.12 -4.31 -14.59
N ILE A 89 -1.96 -4.83 -13.37
CA ILE A 89 -0.79 -5.65 -13.01
C ILE A 89 -1.08 -7.09 -13.45
N GLN A 90 -0.35 -7.59 -14.44
CA GLN A 90 -0.52 -8.95 -14.96
C GLN A 90 0.17 -9.98 -14.06
N GLU A 91 -0.54 -10.54 -13.10
CA GLU A 91 -0.02 -11.55 -12.17
C GLU A 91 0.23 -12.91 -12.85
N ALA A 92 -0.60 -13.26 -13.84
CA ALA A 92 -0.45 -14.47 -14.65
C ALA A 92 -1.12 -14.31 -16.03
N GLU A 93 -1.04 -15.34 -16.88
CA GLU A 93 -1.78 -15.37 -18.14
C GLU A 93 -3.29 -15.16 -17.89
N ASN A 94 -3.88 -14.17 -18.55
CA ASN A 94 -5.28 -13.77 -18.38
C ASN A 94 -5.71 -13.38 -16.95
N ASN A 95 -4.77 -13.14 -16.03
CA ASN A 95 -5.05 -12.74 -14.66
C ASN A 95 -4.43 -11.36 -14.36
N TYR A 96 -5.28 -10.35 -14.20
CA TYR A 96 -4.85 -8.96 -14.01
C TYR A 96 -5.39 -8.40 -12.70
N THR A 97 -4.57 -7.68 -11.96
CA THR A 97 -4.99 -6.90 -10.79
C THR A 97 -5.13 -5.43 -11.18
N PRO A 98 -6.36 -4.89 -11.20
CA PRO A 98 -6.59 -3.49 -11.52
C PRO A 98 -6.12 -2.58 -10.39
N VAL A 99 -5.34 -1.54 -10.73
CA VAL A 99 -4.79 -0.59 -9.75
C VAL A 99 -4.92 0.84 -10.27
N ILE A 100 -5.37 1.75 -9.39
CA ILE A 100 -5.29 3.19 -9.63
C ILE A 100 -4.03 3.70 -8.94
N THR A 101 -3.14 4.32 -9.70
CA THR A 101 -1.94 4.99 -9.18
C THR A 101 -2.16 6.49 -9.12
N ILE A 102 -1.89 7.07 -7.96
CA ILE A 102 -2.01 8.49 -7.64
C ILE A 102 -0.61 9.03 -7.42
N ARG A 103 -0.20 9.97 -8.26
CA ARG A 103 1.23 10.25 -8.47
C ARG A 103 1.73 11.52 -7.75
N ARG A 104 3.01 11.47 -7.36
CA ARG A 104 3.90 12.59 -7.00
C ARG A 104 3.62 13.22 -5.62
N PHE A 105 3.97 12.48 -4.58
CA PHE A 105 4.15 13.00 -3.23
C PHE A 105 5.63 13.19 -2.95
N ASP A 106 5.99 14.27 -2.25
CA ASP A 106 7.39 14.67 -2.00
C ASP A 106 8.02 13.88 -0.83
N GLY A 107 7.26 12.99 -0.20
CA GLY A 107 7.72 12.12 0.87
C GLY A 107 6.77 10.97 1.15
N PHE A 108 7.30 9.88 1.70
CA PHE A 108 6.52 8.70 2.06
C PHE A 108 5.43 9.00 3.11
N PRO A 109 5.69 9.78 4.18
CA PRO A 109 4.66 10.12 5.17
C PRO A 109 3.46 10.88 4.57
N GLN A 110 3.70 11.73 3.57
CA GLN A 110 2.65 12.45 2.87
C GLN A 110 1.80 11.49 2.03
N ALA A 111 2.44 10.59 1.28
CA ALA A 111 1.76 9.56 0.51
C ALA A 111 0.93 8.62 1.42
N GLU A 112 1.44 8.29 2.60
CA GLU A 112 0.78 7.42 3.58
C GLU A 112 -0.43 8.06 4.23
N THR A 113 -0.29 9.32 4.65
CA THR A 113 -1.41 10.11 5.17
C THR A 113 -2.52 10.19 4.13
N TYR A 114 -2.15 10.48 2.89
CA TYR A 114 -3.08 10.53 1.75
C TYR A 114 -3.74 9.17 1.51
N ALA A 115 -2.98 8.08 1.42
CA ALA A 115 -3.51 6.73 1.21
C ALA A 115 -4.49 6.34 2.31
N THR A 116 -4.16 6.62 3.57
CA THR A 116 -5.02 6.32 4.73
C THR A 116 -6.34 7.07 4.69
N GLN A 117 -6.32 8.37 4.37
CA GLN A 117 -7.54 9.16 4.21
C GLN A 117 -8.35 8.70 3.00
N LEU A 118 -7.68 8.41 1.89
CA LEU A 118 -8.32 7.93 0.68
C LEU A 118 -9.00 6.57 0.91
N GLN A 119 -8.37 5.63 1.63
CA GLN A 119 -9.00 4.36 2.01
C GLN A 119 -10.35 4.60 2.68
N LYS A 120 -10.39 5.50 3.67
CA LYS A 120 -11.60 5.81 4.44
C LYS A 120 -12.68 6.45 3.56
N PHE A 121 -12.29 7.38 2.68
CA PHE A 121 -13.22 8.00 1.73
C PHE A 121 -13.78 6.96 0.75
N LEU A 122 -12.90 6.16 0.15
CA LEU A 122 -13.28 5.15 -0.83
C LEU A 122 -14.18 4.08 -0.21
N GLN A 123 -13.89 3.58 0.99
CA GLN A 123 -14.75 2.60 1.67
C GLN A 123 -16.18 3.11 1.92
N LYS A 124 -16.38 4.43 2.05
CA LYS A 124 -17.70 5.03 2.22
C LYS A 124 -18.45 5.26 0.90
N ASN A 125 -17.71 5.44 -0.20
CA ASN A 125 -18.28 5.95 -1.46
C ASN A 125 -18.19 4.93 -2.62
N VAL A 126 -17.33 3.91 -2.52
CA VAL A 126 -16.99 2.97 -3.58
C VAL A 126 -16.83 1.57 -3.00
N GLU A 127 -17.67 0.62 -3.43
CA GLU A 127 -17.48 -0.79 -3.10
C GLU A 127 -16.40 -1.44 -3.96
N GLY A 128 -15.92 -2.61 -3.54
CA GLY A 128 -14.92 -3.37 -4.28
C GLY A 128 -13.49 -2.83 -4.17
N ILE A 129 -13.23 -1.89 -3.25
CA ILE A 129 -11.87 -1.46 -2.92
C ILE A 129 -11.28 -2.46 -1.94
N THR A 130 -10.13 -3.04 -2.29
CA THR A 130 -9.45 -4.00 -1.41
C THR A 130 -8.58 -3.26 -0.40
N SER A 131 -7.73 -2.38 -0.91
CA SER A 131 -6.74 -1.68 -0.09
C SER A 131 -6.12 -0.50 -0.82
N THR A 132 -5.51 0.39 -0.04
CA THR A 132 -4.65 1.46 -0.53
C THR A 132 -3.30 1.42 0.18
N TYR A 133 -2.23 1.72 -0.54
CA TYR A 133 -0.88 1.72 0.00
C TYR A 133 -0.12 2.96 -0.45
N ALA A 134 0.71 3.52 0.43
CA ALA A 134 1.79 4.41 0.01
C ALA A 134 2.96 3.60 -0.50
N ILE A 135 3.58 4.02 -1.60
CA ILE A 135 4.66 3.28 -2.25
C ILE A 135 5.73 4.23 -2.79
N SER A 136 6.99 3.96 -2.48
CA SER A 136 8.13 4.71 -3.04
C SER A 136 8.28 4.46 -4.53
N GLN A 137 8.92 5.38 -5.26
CA GLN A 137 9.13 5.20 -6.69
C GLN A 137 9.90 3.92 -7.03
N LEU A 138 10.93 3.59 -6.24
CA LEU A 138 11.69 2.35 -6.39
C LEU A 138 10.79 1.12 -6.24
N ASN A 139 10.02 1.06 -5.16
CA ASN A 139 9.12 -0.07 -4.89
C ASN A 139 8.02 -0.19 -5.94
N TYR A 140 7.51 0.93 -6.46
CA TYR A 140 6.53 0.93 -7.54
C TYR A 140 7.11 0.34 -8.83
N ARG A 141 8.36 0.69 -9.18
CA ARG A 141 9.04 0.07 -10.33
C ARG A 141 9.25 -1.43 -10.12
N ASN A 142 9.58 -1.84 -8.90
CA ASN A 142 9.73 -3.26 -8.57
C ASN A 142 8.40 -4.00 -8.64
N LEU A 143 7.30 -3.40 -8.14
CA LEU A 143 5.95 -3.93 -8.26
C LEU A 143 5.56 -4.17 -9.72
N LEU A 144 5.80 -3.19 -10.59
CA LEU A 144 5.52 -3.32 -12.03
C LEU A 144 6.38 -4.42 -12.71
N ARG A 145 7.62 -4.60 -12.27
CA ARG A 145 8.53 -5.62 -12.82
C ARG A 145 8.17 -7.03 -12.36
N ARG A 146 7.92 -7.19 -11.05
CA ARG A 146 7.65 -8.49 -10.41
C ARG A 146 6.20 -8.92 -10.63
N ARG A 147 5.30 -7.97 -10.84
CA ARG A 147 3.87 -8.18 -11.13
C ARG A 147 3.12 -8.94 -10.05
N ASP A 148 3.56 -8.85 -8.79
CA ASP A 148 2.88 -9.44 -7.64
C ASP A 148 2.58 -8.36 -6.59
N ILE A 149 1.31 -7.99 -6.46
CA ILE A 149 0.86 -7.01 -5.47
C ILE A 149 0.90 -7.57 -4.04
N ARG A 150 0.79 -8.89 -3.88
CA ARG A 150 0.69 -9.55 -2.57
C ARG A 150 2.01 -9.50 -1.84
N GLU A 151 3.11 -9.67 -2.55
CA GLU A 151 4.46 -9.51 -1.97
C GLU A 151 4.68 -8.08 -1.49
N TYR A 152 4.20 -7.09 -2.26
CA TYR A 152 4.29 -5.69 -1.82
C TYR A 152 3.41 -5.41 -0.61
N GLU A 153 2.19 -5.94 -0.59
CA GLU A 153 1.28 -5.84 0.56
C GLU A 153 1.89 -6.46 1.82
N GLN A 154 2.54 -7.62 1.70
CA GLN A 154 3.25 -8.24 2.81
C GLN A 154 4.39 -7.35 3.30
N PHE A 155 5.24 -6.86 2.39
CA PHE A 155 6.29 -5.90 2.72
C PHE A 155 5.74 -4.68 3.47
N TYR A 156 4.70 -4.03 2.92
CA TYR A 156 4.08 -2.84 3.51
C TYR A 156 3.50 -3.10 4.90
N LYS A 157 2.83 -4.25 5.10
CA LYS A 157 2.29 -4.65 6.42
C LYS A 157 3.38 -4.90 7.44
N LEU A 158 4.49 -5.51 7.01
CA LEU A 158 5.61 -5.78 7.90
C LEU A 158 6.26 -4.48 8.35
N THR A 159 6.46 -3.52 7.45
CA THR A 159 7.09 -2.23 7.76
C THR A 159 6.19 -1.35 8.64
N ALA A 160 4.88 -1.28 8.35
CA ALA A 160 3.93 -0.52 9.16
C ALA A 160 3.76 -1.05 10.60
N ALA A 161 4.24 -2.26 10.89
CA ALA A 161 4.22 -2.86 12.22
C ALA A 161 5.59 -2.79 12.94
N VAL A 162 6.56 -2.05 12.40
CA VAL A 162 7.86 -1.78 13.05
C VAL A 162 7.91 -0.36 13.64
N ASP A 163 7.09 0.56 13.12
CA ASP A 163 6.90 1.92 13.65
C ASP A 163 5.85 1.96 14.77
#